data_AF-A0A1V5FTR1-F1
#
_entry.id   AF-A0A1V5FTR1-F1
#
_cell.length_a   1.000
_cell.length_b   1.000
_cell.length_c   1.000
_cell.angle_alpha   90.00
_cell.angle_beta   90.00
_cell.angle_gamma   90.00
#
_symmetry.space_group_name_H-M   'P 1'
#
loop_
_entity.id
_entity.type
_entity.pdbx_description
1 polymer ?
#
loop_
_entity_poly.entity_id
_entity_poly.type
_entity_poly.pdbx_seq_one_letter_code
_entity_poly.pdbx_strand_id
1 'polypeptide(L)'
;MKALAAFENGFAGLAPFLPKIGEDKAREIARARAAALRPDQAPQAILQAIRAGGLLDLAGGRLEYFDDDSLWICLKELLLNEDYYFESAAEAPRVLDCGAYFGLAVHYFKRLHPRCRVTAFEPNPRVLEVLRANVARNGYADVEILPYAIAGRDGKAAFRISERFSMAGSLTERRINAGDEVRTVEVECRRLSRYLAEPVDFLKLDIEGSEDEALAEAAPLLGNVRFLFCEYHHASGMPTDRLSRILRVLDKANFDYHVGKSATYAESTARRPMAAVEKPYSAVIWAANKNWTVGKRAAARYLERGKAGAAGIRRTRG
;
A
#
# COMPACT_ATOMS: atom_id res chain seq x y z
N MET A 1 -5.32 -26.09 4.62
CA MET A 1 -4.27 -26.58 3.71
C MET A 1 -3.95 -25.59 2.57
N LYS A 2 -4.89 -25.08 1.77
CA LYS A 2 -4.59 -24.08 0.71
C LYS A 2 -4.14 -22.69 1.20
N ALA A 3 -4.73 -22.18 2.28
CA ALA A 3 -4.27 -20.94 2.93
C ALA A 3 -2.87 -21.10 3.56
N LEU A 4 -2.56 -22.30 4.06
CA LEU A 4 -1.23 -22.65 4.57
C LEU A 4 -0.21 -22.62 3.43
N ALA A 5 -0.45 -23.35 2.34
CA ALA A 5 0.44 -23.42 1.17
C ALA A 5 0.68 -22.05 0.49
N ALA A 6 -0.34 -21.19 0.41
CA ALA A 6 -0.18 -19.81 -0.06
C ALA A 6 0.71 -18.98 0.89
N PHE A 7 0.56 -19.20 2.20
CA PHE A 7 1.44 -18.63 3.21
C PHE A 7 2.87 -19.22 3.16
N GLU A 8 3.05 -20.51 2.85
CA GLU A 8 4.38 -21.13 2.67
C GLU A 8 5.12 -20.51 1.48
N ASN A 9 4.41 -20.25 0.38
CA ASN A 9 4.94 -19.55 -0.80
C ASN A 9 5.18 -18.06 -0.55
N GLY A 10 4.34 -17.37 0.23
CA GLY A 10 4.57 -15.98 0.61
C GLY A 10 5.70 -15.80 1.62
N PHE A 11 5.94 -16.78 2.51
CA PHE A 11 7.06 -16.74 3.47
C PHE A 11 8.40 -17.19 2.87
N ALA A 12 8.37 -18.08 1.87
CA ALA A 12 9.50 -18.25 0.96
C ALA A 12 9.68 -17.03 0.05
N GLY A 13 8.58 -16.35 -0.29
CA GLY A 13 8.50 -15.05 -0.96
C GLY A 13 9.09 -13.91 -0.15
N LEU A 14 9.10 -13.99 1.18
CA LEU A 14 9.86 -13.10 2.06
C LEU A 14 11.37 -13.25 1.93
N ALA A 15 11.93 -14.20 1.18
CA ALA A 15 13.37 -14.34 0.98
C ALA A 15 14.12 -13.04 0.59
N PRO A 16 13.57 -12.14 -0.25
CA PRO A 16 14.14 -10.83 -0.51
C PRO A 16 14.02 -9.83 0.68
N PHE A 17 13.07 -10.06 1.59
CA PHE A 17 12.76 -9.20 2.75
C PHE A 17 13.33 -9.70 4.08
N LEU A 18 13.66 -11.00 4.20
CA LEU A 18 14.30 -11.64 5.34
C LEU A 18 15.58 -10.91 5.80
N PRO A 19 16.46 -10.41 4.89
CA PRO A 19 17.62 -9.59 5.29
C PRO A 19 17.23 -8.24 5.94
N LYS A 20 16.03 -7.71 5.65
CA LYS A 20 15.59 -6.36 6.08
C LYS A 20 14.70 -6.36 7.33
N ILE A 21 14.00 -7.48 7.59
CA ILE A 21 13.27 -7.76 8.84
C ILE A 21 14.25 -7.97 10.02
N GLY A 22 15.50 -8.31 9.71
CA GLY A 22 16.53 -8.69 10.67
C GLY A 22 16.49 -10.19 10.93
N GLU A 23 17.66 -10.85 10.90
CA GLU A 23 17.75 -12.31 11.00
C GLU A 23 17.10 -12.89 12.26
N ASP A 24 17.14 -12.15 13.38
CA ASP A 24 16.55 -12.58 14.65
C ASP A 24 15.02 -12.61 14.61
N LYS A 25 14.39 -11.54 14.08
CA LYS A 25 12.93 -11.46 13.97
C LYS A 25 12.42 -12.45 12.91
N ALA A 26 13.18 -12.65 11.83
CA ALA A 26 12.93 -13.71 10.86
C ALA A 26 12.91 -15.11 11.50
N ARG A 27 13.90 -15.42 12.34
CA ARG A 27 13.97 -16.68 13.10
C ARG A 27 12.82 -16.80 14.09
N GLU A 28 12.43 -15.71 14.75
CA GLU A 28 11.31 -15.67 15.71
C GLU A 28 9.98 -16.01 15.01
N ILE A 29 9.69 -15.39 13.87
CA ILE A 29 8.44 -15.67 13.12
C ILE A 29 8.45 -17.11 12.59
N ALA A 30 9.59 -17.59 12.07
CA ALA A 30 9.72 -18.97 11.61
C ALA A 30 9.48 -19.99 12.75
N ARG A 31 9.99 -19.72 13.97
CA ARG A 31 9.76 -20.54 15.16
C ARG A 31 8.30 -20.51 15.62
N ALA A 32 7.69 -19.33 15.69
CA ALA A 32 6.29 -19.19 16.08
C ALA A 32 5.35 -19.92 15.11
N ARG A 33 5.65 -19.87 13.80
CA ARG A 33 4.95 -20.67 12.78
C ARG A 33 5.12 -22.18 13.01
N ALA A 34 6.35 -22.65 13.26
CA ALA A 34 6.60 -24.07 13.50
C ALA A 34 5.91 -24.60 14.77
N ALA A 35 5.67 -23.72 15.76
CA ALA A 35 4.95 -24.04 16.97
C ALA A 35 3.41 -24.02 16.82
N ALA A 36 2.88 -23.49 15.70
CA ALA A 36 1.44 -23.49 15.44
C ALA A 36 0.96 -24.92 15.14
N LEU A 37 0.18 -25.49 16.06
CA LEU A 37 -0.31 -26.87 16.00
C LEU A 37 -1.30 -27.12 14.84
N ARG A 38 -1.95 -26.06 14.35
CA ARG A 38 -2.86 -26.14 13.18
C ARG A 38 -2.69 -24.97 12.22
N PRO A 39 -2.97 -25.17 10.91
CA PRO A 39 -2.86 -24.13 9.89
C PRO A 39 -3.69 -22.87 10.12
N ASP A 40 -4.86 -23.01 10.76
CA ASP A 40 -5.76 -21.91 11.14
C ASP A 40 -5.19 -21.05 12.27
N GLN A 41 -4.24 -21.56 13.06
CA GLN A 41 -3.63 -20.85 14.18
C GLN A 41 -2.36 -20.07 13.79
N ALA A 42 -1.87 -20.27 12.56
CA ALA A 42 -0.64 -19.64 12.09
C ALA A 42 -0.70 -18.10 12.11
N PRO A 43 -1.78 -17.44 11.65
CA PRO A 43 -1.88 -15.97 11.72
C PRO A 43 -1.69 -15.44 13.14
N GLN A 44 -2.41 -15.99 14.13
CA GLN A 44 -2.28 -15.58 15.53
C GLN A 44 -0.86 -15.82 16.08
N ALA A 45 -0.23 -16.95 15.76
CA ALA A 45 1.13 -17.24 16.20
C ALA A 45 2.15 -16.24 15.60
N ILE A 46 1.97 -15.86 14.34
CA ILE A 46 2.81 -14.84 13.68
C ILE A 46 2.58 -13.47 14.30
N LEU A 47 1.33 -13.07 14.50
CA LEU A 47 0.99 -11.80 15.15
C LEU A 47 1.57 -11.70 16.56
N GLN A 48 1.62 -12.81 17.30
CA GLN A 48 2.28 -12.86 18.61
C GLN A 48 3.80 -12.67 18.51
N ALA A 49 4.45 -13.27 17.52
CA ALA A 49 5.90 -13.16 17.30
C ALA A 49 6.35 -11.76 16.88
N ILE A 50 5.48 -11.02 16.22
CA ILE A 50 5.73 -9.63 15.79
C ILE A 50 5.10 -8.61 16.74
N ARG A 51 4.74 -8.99 17.97
CA ARG A 51 4.20 -8.08 18.97
C ARG A 51 5.16 -7.92 20.14
N ALA A 52 5.45 -6.69 20.53
CA ALA A 52 6.20 -6.39 21.73
C ALA A 52 5.64 -5.16 22.45
N GLY A 53 5.25 -5.33 23.72
CA GLY A 53 4.69 -4.24 24.52
C GLY A 53 3.36 -3.68 23.98
N GLY A 54 2.53 -4.52 23.36
CA GLY A 54 1.25 -4.12 22.77
C GLY A 54 1.35 -3.44 21.40
N LEU A 55 2.56 -3.30 20.85
CA LEU A 55 2.81 -2.72 19.53
C LEU A 55 3.23 -3.81 18.55
N LEU A 56 3.00 -3.58 17.25
CA LEU A 56 3.72 -4.27 16.19
C LEU A 56 5.21 -3.93 16.33
N ASP A 57 6.06 -4.94 16.32
CA ASP A 57 7.51 -4.89 16.38
C ASP A 57 8.10 -5.66 15.20
N LEU A 58 8.38 -4.93 14.11
CA LEU A 58 8.79 -5.50 12.84
C LEU A 58 9.86 -4.62 12.18
N ALA A 59 10.93 -5.24 11.68
CA ALA A 59 11.99 -4.57 10.93
C ALA A 59 12.60 -3.33 11.63
N GLY A 60 12.70 -3.37 12.96
CA GLY A 60 13.20 -2.28 13.80
C GLY A 60 12.21 -1.12 13.96
N GLY A 61 10.97 -1.26 13.49
CA GLY A 61 9.89 -0.31 13.71
C GLY A 61 8.90 -0.78 14.76
N ARG A 62 8.31 0.19 15.46
CA ARG A 62 7.25 -0.01 16.44
C ARG A 62 5.99 0.76 16.07
N LEU A 63 4.91 0.04 15.79
CA LEU A 63 3.65 0.62 15.33
C LEU A 63 2.48 0.20 16.23
N GLU A 64 1.69 1.18 16.61
CA GLU A 64 0.35 0.97 17.15
C GLU A 64 -0.60 0.65 16.00
N TYR A 65 -1.54 -0.24 16.26
CA TYR A 65 -2.53 -0.70 15.29
C TYR A 65 -3.86 -0.95 16.03
N PHE A 66 -4.96 -1.03 15.29
CA PHE A 66 -6.30 -1.03 15.89
C PHE A 66 -6.78 -2.41 16.32
N ASP A 67 -6.53 -3.43 15.51
CA ASP A 67 -6.99 -4.80 15.74
C ASP A 67 -6.18 -5.80 14.90
N ASP A 68 -6.20 -7.06 15.34
CA ASP A 68 -5.39 -8.14 14.77
C ASP A 68 -5.84 -8.52 13.35
N ASP A 69 -7.14 -8.43 13.04
CA ASP A 69 -7.68 -8.75 11.72
C ASP A 69 -7.21 -7.73 10.68
N SER A 70 -7.32 -6.45 10.98
CA SER A 70 -6.84 -5.35 10.13
C SER A 70 -5.33 -5.41 9.95
N LEU A 71 -4.58 -5.63 11.04
CA LEU A 71 -3.13 -5.79 10.96
C LEU A 71 -2.76 -6.97 10.05
N TRP A 72 -3.44 -8.10 10.18
CA TRP A 72 -3.18 -9.27 9.35
C TRP A 72 -3.43 -8.98 7.88
N ILE A 73 -4.54 -8.33 7.53
CA ILE A 73 -4.87 -7.94 6.14
C ILE A 73 -3.74 -7.10 5.55
N CYS A 74 -3.33 -6.02 6.22
CA CYS A 74 -2.25 -5.17 5.73
C CYS A 74 -0.93 -5.95 5.60
N LEU A 75 -0.58 -6.83 6.55
CA LEU A 75 0.63 -7.65 6.45
C LEU A 75 0.58 -8.59 5.24
N LYS A 76 -0.59 -9.14 4.87
CA LYS A 76 -0.70 -9.95 3.66
C LYS A 76 -0.38 -9.12 2.41
N GLU A 77 -0.98 -7.94 2.29
CA GLU A 77 -0.77 -7.04 1.14
C GLU A 77 0.69 -6.63 1.01
N LEU A 78 1.30 -6.19 2.13
CA LEU A 78 2.65 -5.65 2.14
C LEU A 78 3.75 -6.72 2.04
N LEU A 79 3.58 -7.86 2.72
CA LEU A 79 4.65 -8.82 2.96
C LEU A 79 4.47 -10.17 2.27
N LEU A 80 3.23 -10.57 1.95
CA LEU A 80 2.99 -11.84 1.27
C LEU A 80 2.75 -11.64 -0.22
N ASN A 81 1.93 -10.66 -0.58
CA ASN A 81 1.63 -10.34 -1.97
C ASN A 81 2.62 -9.34 -2.55
N GLU A 82 3.29 -8.57 -1.67
CA GLU A 82 4.23 -7.51 -2.03
C GLU A 82 3.59 -6.46 -2.95
N ASP A 83 2.32 -6.14 -2.69
CA ASP A 83 1.49 -5.29 -3.55
C ASP A 83 2.10 -3.90 -3.77
N TYR A 84 2.95 -3.46 -2.84
CA TYR A 84 3.60 -2.15 -2.87
C TYR A 84 5.10 -2.19 -3.17
N TYR A 85 5.65 -3.35 -3.53
CA TYR A 85 7.08 -3.47 -3.84
C TYR A 85 7.43 -2.71 -5.12
N PHE A 86 8.50 -1.92 -5.06
CA PHE A 86 9.08 -1.30 -6.24
C PHE A 86 10.57 -1.00 -6.06
N GLU A 87 11.29 -0.98 -7.18
CA GLU A 87 12.69 -0.59 -7.22
C GLU A 87 12.85 0.80 -7.83
N SER A 88 13.60 1.66 -7.15
CA SER A 88 14.04 2.93 -7.69
C SER A 88 15.55 3.06 -7.68
N ALA A 89 16.08 3.60 -8.77
CA ALA A 89 17.47 4.03 -8.88
C ALA A 89 17.67 5.45 -8.31
N ALA A 90 16.58 6.14 -7.94
CA ALA A 90 16.67 7.44 -7.30
C ALA A 90 17.24 7.31 -5.89
N GLU A 91 18.11 8.24 -5.52
CA GLU A 91 18.73 8.29 -4.20
C GLU A 91 17.72 8.53 -3.07
N ALA A 92 16.66 9.30 -3.37
CA ALA A 92 15.56 9.63 -2.48
C ALA A 92 14.22 9.57 -3.25
N PRO A 93 13.68 8.36 -3.52
CA PRO A 93 12.47 8.21 -4.33
C PRO A 93 11.27 8.90 -3.66
N ARG A 94 10.39 9.47 -4.47
CA ARG A 94 9.19 10.16 -3.97
C ARG A 94 7.99 9.21 -3.98
N VAL A 95 7.33 9.08 -2.84
CA VAL A 95 6.19 8.20 -2.63
C VAL A 95 4.98 9.00 -2.16
N LEU A 96 3.82 8.76 -2.78
CA LEU A 96 2.54 9.24 -2.30
C LEU A 96 1.73 8.06 -1.79
N ASP A 97 1.35 8.07 -0.51
CA ASP A 97 0.53 7.05 0.14
C ASP A 97 -0.87 7.61 0.41
N CYS A 98 -1.78 7.42 -0.53
CA CYS A 98 -3.17 7.84 -0.40
C CYS A 98 -3.98 6.74 0.30
N GLY A 99 -4.48 7.02 1.50
CA GLY A 99 -5.04 6.03 2.41
C GLY A 99 -3.97 5.38 3.28
N ALA A 100 -3.18 6.20 3.98
CA ALA A 100 -2.03 5.74 4.74
C ALA A 100 -2.39 4.92 6.00
N TYR A 101 -3.65 5.02 6.46
CA TYR A 101 -4.17 4.31 7.62
C TYR A 101 -3.26 4.51 8.84
N PHE A 102 -2.89 3.47 9.60
CA PHE A 102 -1.96 3.63 10.74
C PHE A 102 -0.48 3.72 10.33
N GLY A 103 -0.13 3.74 9.04
CA GLY A 103 1.24 4.01 8.58
C GLY A 103 2.14 2.78 8.45
N LEU A 104 1.57 1.57 8.34
CA LEU A 104 2.37 0.37 8.03
C LEU A 104 3.04 0.47 6.65
N ALA A 105 2.35 1.00 5.65
CA ALA A 105 2.90 1.24 4.33
C ALA A 105 4.03 2.29 4.36
N VAL A 106 3.86 3.38 5.09
CA VAL A 106 4.93 4.36 5.35
C VAL A 106 6.18 3.68 5.94
N HIS A 107 6.01 2.86 6.98
CA HIS A 107 7.11 2.10 7.56
C HIS A 107 7.76 1.18 6.52
N TYR A 108 6.96 0.44 5.75
CA TYR A 108 7.45 -0.43 4.68
C TYR A 108 8.29 0.32 3.64
N PHE A 109 7.82 1.47 3.14
CA PHE A 109 8.58 2.28 2.19
C PHE A 109 9.89 2.81 2.79
N LYS A 110 9.90 3.20 4.07
CA LYS A 110 11.11 3.60 4.79
C LYS A 110 12.11 2.46 4.97
N ARG A 111 11.64 1.22 5.12
CA ARG A 111 12.51 0.04 5.16
C ARG A 111 13.01 -0.37 3.78
N LEU A 112 12.18 -0.21 2.75
CA LEU A 112 12.53 -0.54 1.38
C LEU A 112 13.56 0.46 0.82
N HIS A 113 13.32 1.74 1.05
CA HIS A 113 14.12 2.89 0.59
C HIS A 113 14.33 3.89 1.75
N PRO A 114 15.40 3.78 2.56
CA PRO A 114 15.59 4.61 3.77
C PRO A 114 15.53 6.12 3.58
N ARG A 115 15.81 6.60 2.37
CA ARG A 115 15.80 8.03 2.01
C ARG A 115 14.58 8.45 1.21
N CYS A 116 13.57 7.59 1.07
CA CYS A 116 12.36 7.97 0.34
C CYS A 116 11.65 9.14 1.03
N ARG A 117 11.12 10.06 0.22
CA ARG A 117 10.27 11.17 0.67
C ARG A 117 8.83 10.70 0.55
N VAL A 118 8.15 10.53 1.67
CA VAL A 118 6.78 10.02 1.71
C VAL A 118 5.82 11.14 2.08
N THR A 119 4.80 11.36 1.26
CA THR A 119 3.62 12.14 1.65
C THR A 119 2.47 11.18 1.86
N ALA A 120 1.94 11.13 3.08
CA ALA A 120 0.91 10.21 3.54
C ALA A 120 -0.41 10.97 3.78
N PHE A 121 -1.50 10.47 3.21
CA PHE A 121 -2.84 11.08 3.32
C PHE A 121 -3.76 10.20 4.15
N GLU A 122 -4.35 10.78 5.20
CA GLU A 122 -5.32 10.10 6.07
C GLU A 122 -6.38 11.10 6.57
N PRO A 123 -7.62 11.04 6.09
CA PRO A 123 -8.68 11.97 6.51
C PRO A 123 -9.36 11.59 7.84
N ASN A 124 -9.30 10.33 8.30
CA ASN A 124 -9.97 9.92 9.52
C ASN A 124 -9.21 10.45 10.76
N PRO A 125 -9.80 11.35 11.58
CA PRO A 125 -9.09 11.99 12.68
C PRO A 125 -8.51 11.01 13.70
N ARG A 126 -9.23 9.92 14.02
CA ARG A 126 -8.79 8.90 14.97
C ARG A 126 -7.60 8.11 14.43
N VAL A 127 -7.62 7.77 13.14
CA VAL A 127 -6.54 7.04 12.48
C VAL A 127 -5.32 7.93 12.30
N LEU A 128 -5.55 9.19 11.92
CA LEU A 128 -4.51 10.20 11.74
C LEU A 128 -3.66 10.40 13.00
N GLU A 129 -4.27 10.37 14.19
CA GLU A 129 -3.54 10.45 15.47
C GLU A 129 -2.57 9.28 15.64
N VAL A 130 -3.04 8.05 15.37
CA VAL A 130 -2.21 6.84 15.44
C VAL A 130 -1.10 6.88 14.37
N LEU A 131 -1.41 7.30 13.14
CA LEU A 131 -0.43 7.49 12.07
C LEU A 131 0.70 8.43 12.49
N ARG A 132 0.34 9.61 13.05
CA ARG A 132 1.31 10.60 13.55
C ARG A 132 2.16 10.04 14.66
N ALA A 133 1.56 9.35 15.64
CA ALA A 133 2.28 8.70 16.73
C ALA A 133 3.25 7.63 16.21
N ASN A 134 2.83 6.82 15.23
CA ASN A 134 3.66 5.80 14.60
C ASN A 134 4.85 6.41 13.84
N VAL A 135 4.61 7.43 13.02
CA VAL A 135 5.69 8.14 12.28
C VAL A 135 6.69 8.77 13.25
N ALA A 136 6.21 9.44 14.30
CA ALA A 136 7.07 10.04 15.32
C ALA A 136 7.87 8.99 16.10
N ARG A 137 7.22 7.90 16.54
CA ARG A 137 7.86 6.81 17.31
C ARG A 137 9.01 6.15 16.55
N ASN A 138 8.96 6.14 15.23
CA ASN A 138 9.97 5.52 14.37
C ASN A 138 11.00 6.53 13.82
N GLY A 139 10.97 7.80 14.25
CA GLY A 139 11.94 8.81 13.85
C GLY A 139 11.85 9.22 12.38
N TYR A 140 10.69 9.03 11.74
CA TYR A 140 10.46 9.36 10.34
C TYR A 140 10.14 10.85 10.14
N ALA A 141 11.06 11.72 10.55
CA ALA A 141 10.87 13.17 10.59
C ALA A 141 10.64 13.83 9.22
N ASP A 142 10.99 13.15 8.14
CA ASP A 142 10.87 13.59 6.75
C ASP A 142 9.62 13.01 6.04
N VAL A 143 8.72 12.37 6.78
CA VAL A 143 7.39 11.98 6.29
C VAL A 143 6.41 13.13 6.51
N GLU A 144 5.78 13.57 5.43
CA GLU A 144 4.72 14.56 5.48
C GLU A 144 3.37 13.86 5.66
N ILE A 145 2.65 14.17 6.74
CA ILE A 145 1.31 13.63 6.99
C ILE A 145 0.27 14.71 6.75
N LEU A 146 -0.64 14.47 5.81
CA LEU A 146 -1.68 15.41 5.40
C LEU A 146 -3.08 14.88 5.78
N PRO A 147 -3.89 15.66 6.51
CA PRO A 147 -5.21 15.26 7.00
C PRO A 147 -6.29 15.41 5.92
N TYR A 148 -6.02 14.98 4.71
CA TYR A 148 -6.88 15.21 3.54
C TYR A 148 -7.37 13.91 2.95
N ALA A 149 -8.63 13.91 2.52
CA ALA A 149 -9.13 12.87 1.62
C ALA A 149 -8.70 13.23 0.19
N ILE A 150 -8.06 12.30 -0.50
CA ILE A 150 -7.79 12.47 -1.93
C ILE A 150 -9.10 12.26 -2.70
N ALA A 151 -9.45 13.19 -3.59
CA ALA A 151 -10.74 13.20 -4.28
C ALA A 151 -10.66 13.85 -5.67
N GLY A 152 -11.76 13.74 -6.44
CA GLY A 152 -11.91 14.39 -7.75
C GLY A 152 -11.96 15.93 -7.70
N ARG A 153 -12.12 16.54 -6.52
CA ARG A 153 -12.21 17.99 -6.33
C ARG A 153 -11.70 18.44 -4.96
N ASP A 154 -11.31 19.71 -4.89
CA ASP A 154 -10.99 20.37 -3.63
C ASP A 154 -12.28 20.80 -2.91
N GLY A 155 -12.21 20.91 -1.58
CA GLY A 155 -13.31 21.43 -0.77
C GLY A 155 -13.56 20.54 0.44
N LYS A 156 -14.78 20.52 0.95
CA LYS A 156 -15.18 19.64 2.05
C LYS A 156 -16.19 18.61 1.58
N ALA A 157 -16.17 17.44 2.21
CA ALA A 157 -17.15 16.40 1.93
C ALA A 157 -17.48 15.57 3.18
N ALA A 158 -18.65 14.97 3.16
CA ALA A 158 -19.06 13.99 4.15
C ALA A 158 -18.26 12.69 3.97
N PHE A 159 -17.52 12.30 5.00
CA PHE A 159 -16.73 11.09 5.09
C PHE A 159 -17.40 10.11 6.05
N ARG A 160 -17.69 8.90 5.57
CA ARG A 160 -18.44 7.87 6.29
C ARG A 160 -17.46 6.83 6.80
N ILE A 161 -17.34 6.75 8.13
CA ILE A 161 -16.43 5.87 8.84
C ILE A 161 -17.25 4.73 9.45
N SER A 162 -16.86 3.49 9.24
CA SER A 162 -17.45 2.34 9.92
C SER A 162 -17.14 2.41 11.42
N GLU A 163 -18.15 2.24 12.26
CA GLU A 163 -17.95 2.09 13.71
C GLU A 163 -17.32 0.75 14.08
N ARG A 164 -17.40 -0.24 13.18
CA ARG A 164 -16.90 -1.60 13.40
C ARG A 164 -15.50 -1.84 12.84
N PHE A 165 -15.20 -1.26 11.67
CA PHE A 165 -13.97 -1.54 10.93
C PHE A 165 -13.12 -0.28 10.79
N SER A 166 -12.00 -0.25 11.49
CA SER A 166 -11.04 0.86 11.56
C SER A 166 -10.44 1.26 10.20
N MET A 167 -10.26 0.30 9.29
CA MET A 167 -9.80 0.53 7.91
C MET A 167 -10.87 1.15 7.00
N ALA A 168 -12.14 1.09 7.39
CA ALA A 168 -13.26 1.37 6.51
C ALA A 168 -13.75 2.83 6.63
N GLY A 169 -13.15 3.73 5.85
CA GLY A 169 -13.63 5.11 5.70
C GLY A 169 -13.79 5.48 4.22
N SER A 170 -14.90 6.11 3.83
CA SER A 170 -15.17 6.45 2.41
C SER A 170 -15.83 7.81 2.22
N LEU A 171 -15.50 8.49 1.12
CA LEU A 171 -16.23 9.66 0.62
C LEU A 171 -17.57 9.31 -0.05
N THR A 172 -17.79 8.02 -0.35
CA THR A 172 -18.99 7.54 -1.04
C THR A 172 -19.97 6.87 -0.08
N GLU A 173 -21.17 6.61 -0.55
CA GLU A 173 -22.22 5.93 0.24
C GLU A 173 -22.04 4.41 0.32
N ARG A 174 -20.95 3.85 -0.22
CA ARG A 174 -20.76 2.40 -0.30
C ARG A 174 -20.85 1.67 1.05
N ARG A 175 -20.43 2.32 2.14
CA ARG A 175 -20.50 1.75 3.50
C ARG A 175 -21.94 1.69 4.01
N ILE A 176 -22.72 2.75 3.77
CA ILE A 176 -24.17 2.76 4.05
C ILE A 176 -24.87 1.69 3.23
N ASN A 177 -24.56 1.60 1.93
CA ASN A 177 -25.17 0.61 1.03
C ASN A 177 -24.77 -0.84 1.36
N ALA A 178 -23.64 -1.03 2.05
CA ALA A 178 -23.22 -2.32 2.58
C ALA A 178 -23.93 -2.68 3.90
N GLY A 179 -24.71 -1.76 4.49
CA GLY A 179 -25.39 -1.95 5.76
C GLY A 179 -24.50 -1.73 6.98
N ASP A 180 -23.36 -1.05 6.83
CA ASP A 180 -22.48 -0.73 7.96
C ASP A 180 -23.13 0.32 8.87
N GLU A 181 -22.92 0.17 10.18
CA GLU A 181 -23.12 1.27 11.12
C GLU A 181 -22.00 2.30 10.88
N VAL A 182 -22.38 3.50 10.44
CA VAL A 182 -21.43 4.54 10.06
C VAL A 182 -21.61 5.82 10.86
N ARG A 183 -20.48 6.40 11.23
CA ARG A 183 -20.40 7.80 11.66
C ARG A 183 -19.94 8.65 10.50
N THR A 184 -20.64 9.77 10.31
CA THR A 184 -20.27 10.75 9.29
C THR A 184 -19.53 11.92 9.94
N VAL A 185 -18.38 12.28 9.36
CA VAL A 185 -17.62 13.47 9.72
C VAL A 185 -17.37 14.31 8.46
N GLU A 186 -17.20 15.62 8.61
CA GLU A 186 -16.77 16.48 7.51
C GLU A 186 -15.24 16.47 7.44
N VAL A 187 -14.68 16.22 6.25
CA VAL A 187 -13.23 16.23 6.02
C VAL A 187 -12.86 17.16 4.88
N GLU A 188 -11.63 17.64 4.90
CA GLU A 188 -11.04 18.40 3.80
C GLU A 188 -10.61 17.44 2.68
N CYS A 189 -11.02 17.75 1.46
CA CYS A 189 -10.68 17.05 0.24
C CYS A 189 -9.65 17.83 -0.55
N ARG A 190 -8.70 17.09 -1.14
CA ARG A 190 -7.70 17.63 -2.06
C ARG A 190 -7.63 16.80 -3.33
N ARG A 191 -7.49 17.50 -4.45
CA ARG A 191 -7.17 16.88 -5.74
C ARG A 191 -5.79 16.23 -5.71
N LEU A 192 -5.69 15.03 -6.27
CA LEU A 192 -4.44 14.28 -6.43
C LEU A 192 -3.46 15.06 -7.32
N SER A 193 -3.95 15.71 -8.38
CA SER A 193 -3.16 16.52 -9.32
C SER A 193 -2.25 17.56 -8.64
N ARG A 194 -2.66 18.11 -7.48
CA ARG A 194 -1.85 19.05 -6.69
C ARG A 194 -0.49 18.49 -6.28
N TYR A 195 -0.38 17.17 -6.14
CA TYR A 195 0.81 16.49 -5.66
C TYR A 195 1.63 15.84 -6.79
N LEU A 196 1.17 15.96 -8.05
CA LEU A 196 1.80 15.32 -9.22
C LEU A 196 2.57 16.30 -10.12
N ALA A 197 2.84 17.52 -9.64
CA ALA A 197 3.66 18.48 -10.39
C ALA A 197 5.13 18.02 -10.54
N GLU A 198 5.66 17.35 -9.52
CA GLU A 198 6.99 16.73 -9.55
C GLU A 198 6.90 15.22 -9.79
N PRO A 199 7.97 14.58 -10.32
CA PRO A 199 8.03 13.13 -10.51
C PRO A 199 7.76 12.36 -9.21
N VAL A 200 6.93 11.32 -9.29
CA VAL A 200 6.55 10.40 -8.22
C VAL A 200 6.97 8.98 -8.62
N ASP A 201 7.89 8.37 -7.87
CA ASP A 201 8.36 7.01 -8.12
C ASP A 201 7.27 5.98 -7.84
N PHE A 202 6.44 6.21 -6.82
CA PHE A 202 5.38 5.30 -6.44
C PHE A 202 4.15 6.05 -5.91
N LEU A 203 2.99 5.78 -6.49
CA LEU A 203 1.69 6.26 -6.02
C LEU A 203 0.87 5.06 -5.55
N LYS A 204 0.57 5.00 -4.25
CA LYS A 204 -0.46 4.13 -3.70
C LYS A 204 -1.79 4.90 -3.65
N LEU A 205 -2.84 4.30 -4.20
CA LEU A 205 -4.19 4.82 -4.19
C LEU A 205 -5.16 3.76 -3.65
N ASP A 206 -5.40 3.81 -2.35
CA ASP A 206 -6.37 2.97 -1.66
C ASP A 206 -7.24 3.89 -0.80
N ILE A 207 -8.31 4.40 -1.41
CA ILE A 207 -9.13 5.48 -0.84
C ILE A 207 -10.62 5.10 -0.81
N GLU A 208 -10.88 3.80 -0.80
CA GLU A 208 -12.14 3.20 -0.42
C GLU A 208 -13.34 3.73 -1.21
N GLY A 209 -13.22 3.88 -2.53
CA GLY A 209 -14.34 4.09 -3.45
C GLY A 209 -14.35 5.41 -4.22
N SER A 210 -13.28 6.22 -4.16
CA SER A 210 -13.18 7.46 -4.96
C SER A 210 -11.98 7.46 -5.93
N GLU A 211 -11.43 6.27 -6.21
CA GLU A 211 -10.22 6.09 -7.02
C GLU A 211 -10.39 6.57 -8.46
N ASP A 212 -11.54 6.29 -9.08
CA ASP A 212 -11.84 6.70 -10.45
C ASP A 212 -11.93 8.21 -10.62
N GLU A 213 -12.56 8.91 -9.66
CA GLU A 213 -12.64 10.37 -9.68
C GLU A 213 -11.27 11.02 -9.47
N ALA A 214 -10.49 10.52 -8.51
CA ALA A 214 -9.14 11.02 -8.22
C ALA A 214 -8.19 10.81 -9.41
N LEU A 215 -8.23 9.64 -10.07
CA LEU A 215 -7.40 9.38 -11.24
C LEU A 215 -7.88 10.15 -12.46
N ALA A 216 -9.19 10.28 -12.68
CA ALA A 216 -9.73 11.02 -13.81
C ALA A 216 -9.33 12.50 -13.76
N GLU A 217 -9.39 13.16 -12.60
CA GLU A 217 -8.95 14.55 -12.49
C GLU A 217 -7.42 14.70 -12.61
N ALA A 218 -6.66 13.72 -12.10
CA ALA A 218 -5.22 13.71 -12.17
C ALA A 218 -4.64 13.33 -13.55
N ALA A 219 -5.47 12.86 -14.48
CA ALA A 219 -5.06 12.31 -15.78
C ALA A 219 -4.00 13.15 -16.54
N PRO A 220 -4.09 14.50 -16.61
CA PRO A 220 -3.07 15.32 -17.29
C PRO A 220 -1.66 15.23 -16.68
N LEU A 221 -1.53 14.83 -15.41
CA LEU A 221 -0.26 14.77 -14.68
C LEU A 221 0.19 13.34 -14.36
N LEU A 222 -0.57 12.31 -14.71
CA LEU A 222 -0.17 10.91 -14.46
C LEU A 222 1.10 10.50 -15.24
N GLY A 223 1.51 11.26 -16.25
CA GLY A 223 2.83 11.14 -16.88
C GLY A 223 4.01 11.28 -15.90
N ASN A 224 3.79 11.96 -14.76
CA ASN A 224 4.77 12.14 -13.69
C ASN A 224 4.75 11.03 -12.64
N VAL A 225 3.97 9.96 -12.83
CA VAL A 225 3.94 8.80 -11.92
C VAL A 225 4.62 7.63 -12.62
N ARG A 226 5.63 7.04 -11.98
CA ARG A 226 6.34 5.86 -12.51
C ARG A 226 5.56 4.58 -12.27
N PHE A 227 5.31 4.27 -11.01
CA PHE A 227 4.55 3.10 -10.59
C PHE A 227 3.30 3.54 -9.84
N LEU A 228 2.20 2.84 -10.09
CA LEU A 228 0.91 3.09 -9.48
C LEU A 228 0.34 1.76 -8.98
N PHE A 229 0.00 1.73 -7.70
CA PHE A 229 -0.89 0.73 -7.12
C PHE A 229 -2.24 1.40 -6.86
N CYS A 230 -3.34 0.77 -7.30
CA CYS A 230 -4.68 1.24 -7.02
C CYS A 230 -5.55 0.08 -6.54
N GLU A 231 -6.16 0.19 -5.36
CA GLU A 231 -7.21 -0.71 -4.92
C GLU A 231 -8.58 -0.10 -5.24
N TYR A 232 -9.22 -0.62 -6.29
CA TYR A 232 -10.54 -0.21 -6.72
C TYR A 232 -11.63 -0.88 -5.88
N HIS A 233 -12.55 -0.08 -5.35
CA HIS A 233 -13.66 -0.55 -4.54
C HIS A 233 -15.01 -0.36 -5.25
N HIS A 234 -15.75 -1.45 -5.45
CA HIS A 234 -17.11 -1.43 -5.98
C HIS A 234 -18.13 -1.88 -4.92
N ALA A 235 -19.31 -1.27 -4.95
CA ALA A 235 -20.45 -1.65 -4.12
C ALA A 235 -21.76 -1.33 -4.83
N SER A 236 -22.86 -1.86 -4.29
CA SER A 236 -24.21 -1.56 -4.76
C SER A 236 -24.48 -0.04 -4.75
N GLY A 237 -25.19 0.43 -5.77
CA GLY A 237 -25.51 1.85 -5.96
C GLY A 237 -24.39 2.71 -6.57
N MET A 238 -23.21 2.15 -6.83
CA MET A 238 -22.14 2.87 -7.54
C MET A 238 -22.26 2.67 -9.06
N PRO A 239 -21.84 3.66 -9.89
CA PRO A 239 -21.77 3.48 -11.34
C PRO A 239 -20.94 2.25 -11.74
N THR A 240 -21.41 1.51 -12.74
CA THR A 240 -20.79 0.25 -13.17
C THR A 240 -19.53 0.45 -14.00
N ASP A 241 -19.35 1.62 -14.62
CA ASP A 241 -18.25 1.93 -15.52
C ASP A 241 -16.98 2.45 -14.81
N ARG A 242 -17.00 2.60 -13.48
CA ARG A 242 -15.87 3.19 -12.71
C ARG A 242 -14.53 2.50 -12.95
N LEU A 243 -14.49 1.16 -12.91
CA LEU A 243 -13.26 0.41 -13.24
C LEU A 243 -12.78 0.74 -14.66
N SER A 244 -13.69 0.77 -15.64
CA SER A 244 -13.34 1.10 -17.02
C SER A 244 -12.84 2.54 -17.19
N ARG A 245 -13.30 3.49 -16.37
CA ARG A 245 -12.78 4.86 -16.33
C ARG A 245 -11.32 4.88 -15.89
N ILE A 246 -10.99 4.13 -14.83
CA ILE A 246 -9.61 3.99 -14.34
C ILE A 246 -8.72 3.45 -15.46
N LEU A 247 -9.11 2.33 -16.08
CA LEU A 247 -8.31 1.70 -17.14
C LEU A 247 -8.09 2.64 -18.34
N ARG A 248 -9.14 3.36 -18.78
CA ARG A 248 -9.02 4.35 -19.87
C ARG A 248 -8.07 5.50 -19.53
N VAL A 249 -8.02 5.93 -18.27
CA VAL A 249 -7.09 6.97 -17.82
C VAL A 249 -5.65 6.44 -17.88
N LEU A 250 -5.41 5.22 -17.42
CA LEU A 250 -4.10 4.57 -17.47
C LEU A 250 -3.64 4.34 -18.93
N ASP A 251 -4.53 3.89 -19.81
CA ASP A 251 -4.25 3.72 -21.25
C ASP A 251 -3.77 5.03 -21.88
N LYS A 252 -4.51 6.13 -21.64
CA LYS A 252 -4.19 7.46 -22.17
C LYS A 252 -2.86 8.00 -21.64
N ALA A 253 -2.52 7.67 -20.39
CA ALA A 253 -1.26 8.07 -19.77
C ALA A 253 -0.08 7.12 -20.12
N ASN A 254 -0.30 6.14 -21.01
CA ASN A 254 0.67 5.16 -21.49
C ASN A 254 1.26 4.25 -20.39
N PHE A 255 0.43 3.83 -19.45
CA PHE A 255 0.79 2.77 -18.51
C PHE A 255 0.62 1.38 -19.14
N ASP A 256 1.50 0.46 -18.81
CA ASP A 256 1.18 -0.98 -18.82
C ASP A 256 0.65 -1.35 -17.43
N TYR A 257 -0.34 -2.25 -17.35
CA TYR A 257 -0.93 -2.62 -16.07
C TYR A 257 -1.43 -4.05 -16.03
N HIS A 258 -1.46 -4.61 -14.82
CA HIS A 258 -2.13 -5.87 -14.48
C HIS A 258 -3.33 -5.57 -13.57
N VAL A 259 -4.40 -6.32 -13.73
CA VAL A 259 -5.61 -6.24 -12.87
C VAL A 259 -5.83 -7.58 -12.19
N GLY A 260 -6.00 -7.56 -10.88
CA GLY A 260 -6.28 -8.73 -10.06
C GLY A 260 -7.46 -8.50 -9.12
N LYS A 261 -7.96 -9.57 -8.49
CA LYS A 261 -8.80 -9.45 -7.31
C LYS A 261 -7.91 -9.10 -6.11
N SER A 262 -8.38 -8.25 -5.20
CA SER A 262 -7.69 -8.06 -3.92
C SER A 262 -7.58 -9.38 -3.18
N ALA A 263 -6.58 -9.54 -2.30
CA ALA A 263 -6.26 -10.83 -1.70
C ALA A 263 -7.43 -11.43 -0.92
N THR A 264 -8.05 -10.63 -0.05
CA THR A 264 -9.20 -11.07 0.77
C THR A 264 -10.41 -11.40 -0.11
N TYR A 265 -10.64 -10.65 -1.19
CA TYR A 265 -11.71 -10.95 -2.13
C TYR A 265 -11.42 -12.21 -2.97
N ALA A 266 -10.17 -12.41 -3.39
CA ALA A 266 -9.72 -13.58 -4.12
C ALA A 266 -9.92 -14.86 -3.29
N GLU A 267 -9.56 -14.84 -2.01
CA GLU A 267 -9.74 -15.95 -1.08
C GLU A 267 -11.22 -16.33 -0.92
N SER A 268 -12.08 -15.35 -0.65
CA SER A 268 -13.52 -15.57 -0.41
C SER A 268 -14.32 -15.92 -1.66
N THR A 269 -13.80 -15.60 -2.85
CA THR A 269 -14.47 -15.86 -4.14
C THR A 269 -13.71 -16.84 -5.04
N ALA A 270 -12.82 -17.65 -4.45
CA ALA A 270 -12.03 -18.65 -5.17
C ALA A 270 -12.89 -19.76 -5.82
N ARG A 271 -14.15 -19.91 -5.40
CA ARG A 271 -15.10 -20.87 -5.96
C ARG A 271 -16.37 -20.16 -6.41
N ARG A 272 -16.98 -20.68 -7.48
CA ARG A 272 -18.24 -20.16 -8.04
C ARG A 272 -18.18 -18.65 -8.32
N PRO A 273 -17.24 -18.18 -9.16
CA PRO A 273 -17.03 -16.75 -9.38
C PRO A 273 -18.27 -16.01 -9.87
N MET A 274 -19.16 -16.68 -10.62
CA MET A 274 -20.44 -16.11 -11.07
C MET A 274 -21.34 -15.68 -9.91
N ALA A 275 -21.28 -16.34 -8.75
CA ALA A 275 -22.07 -15.97 -7.58
C ALA A 275 -21.58 -14.68 -6.89
N ALA A 276 -20.49 -14.10 -7.37
CA ALA A 276 -19.85 -12.91 -6.82
C ALA A 276 -19.89 -11.69 -7.77
N VAL A 277 -20.39 -11.83 -9.01
CA VAL A 277 -20.35 -10.77 -10.03
C VAL A 277 -21.16 -9.54 -9.63
N GLU A 278 -22.32 -9.72 -9.02
CA GLU A 278 -23.22 -8.62 -8.61
C GLU A 278 -22.98 -8.17 -7.16
N LYS A 279 -21.95 -8.71 -6.50
CA LYS A 279 -21.63 -8.39 -5.11
C LYS A 279 -20.58 -7.27 -5.03
N PRO A 280 -20.52 -6.56 -3.88
CA PRO A 280 -19.39 -5.68 -3.60
C PRO A 280 -18.07 -6.44 -3.76
N TYR A 281 -17.09 -5.78 -4.36
CA TYR A 281 -15.77 -6.35 -4.58
C TYR A 281 -14.68 -5.29 -4.50
N SER A 282 -13.46 -5.73 -4.24
CA SER A 282 -12.27 -4.93 -4.55
C SER A 282 -11.35 -5.64 -5.52
N ALA A 283 -10.71 -4.83 -6.36
CA ALA A 283 -9.75 -5.23 -7.36
C ALA A 283 -8.48 -4.39 -7.20
N VAL A 284 -7.34 -4.98 -7.50
CA VAL A 284 -6.04 -4.31 -7.42
C VAL A 284 -5.51 -4.10 -8.83
N ILE A 285 -4.88 -2.95 -9.04
CA ILE A 285 -4.26 -2.57 -10.30
C ILE A 285 -2.83 -2.19 -10.02
N TRP A 286 -1.88 -2.91 -10.61
CA TRP A 286 -0.46 -2.56 -10.61
C TRP A 286 -0.10 -2.02 -11.98
N ALA A 287 0.41 -0.80 -12.04
CA ALA A 287 0.67 -0.11 -13.29
C ALA A 287 2.08 0.50 -13.32
N ALA A 288 2.73 0.45 -14.48
CA ALA A 288 4.04 1.04 -14.74
C ALA A 288 3.98 1.95 -15.98
N ASN A 289 4.44 3.18 -15.83
CA ASN A 289 4.40 4.18 -16.90
C ASN A 289 5.54 3.95 -17.92
N LYS A 290 5.19 3.66 -19.17
CA LYS A 290 6.17 3.46 -20.25
C LYS A 290 6.91 4.74 -20.65
N ASN A 291 6.31 5.90 -20.40
CA ASN A 291 6.90 7.21 -20.67
C ASN A 291 7.89 7.64 -19.59
N TRP A 292 8.07 6.87 -18.51
CA TRP A 292 9.00 7.23 -17.44
C TRP A 292 10.45 7.26 -17.93
N THR A 293 10.94 8.46 -18.23
CA THR A 293 12.31 8.72 -18.70
C THR A 293 13.21 9.26 -17.59
N VAL A 294 12.62 9.78 -16.50
CA VAL A 294 13.29 10.28 -15.28
C VAL A 294 13.78 9.09 -14.44
N GLY A 295 14.69 8.33 -15.00
CA GLY A 295 15.19 7.09 -14.40
C GLY A 295 16.12 6.35 -15.34
N LYS A 296 15.84 6.32 -16.64
CA LYS A 296 16.75 5.73 -17.64
C LYS A 296 18.11 6.45 -17.66
N ARG A 297 18.13 7.78 -17.52
CA ARG A 297 19.38 8.58 -17.45
C ARG A 297 20.10 8.48 -16.09
N ALA A 298 19.36 8.36 -14.98
CA ALA A 298 19.94 8.22 -13.64
C ALA A 298 20.45 6.79 -13.38
N ALA A 299 19.69 5.77 -13.78
CA ALA A 299 20.07 4.36 -13.72
C ALA A 299 21.24 4.05 -14.67
N ALA A 300 21.30 4.64 -15.87
CA ALA A 300 22.48 4.54 -16.73
C ALA A 300 23.73 5.09 -16.05
N ARG A 301 23.65 6.28 -15.43
CA ARG A 301 24.76 6.88 -14.66
C ARG A 301 25.14 6.06 -13.41
N TYR A 302 24.17 5.45 -12.73
CA TYR A 302 24.41 4.58 -11.57
C TYR A 302 25.10 3.27 -11.98
N LEU A 303 24.64 2.62 -13.05
CA LEU A 303 25.24 1.41 -13.61
C LEU A 303 26.64 1.66 -14.19
N GLU A 304 26.89 2.83 -14.79
CA GLU A 304 28.23 3.25 -15.22
C GLU A 304 29.19 3.45 -14.02
N ARG A 305 28.72 4.08 -12.93
CA ARG A 305 29.50 4.24 -11.68
C ARG A 305 29.78 2.91 -10.98
N GLY A 306 28.82 1.98 -10.98
CA GLY A 306 28.99 0.63 -10.43
C GLY A 306 30.04 -0.21 -11.19
N LYS A 307 30.10 -0.07 -12.53
CA LYS A 307 31.14 -0.71 -13.35
C LYS A 307 32.53 -0.10 -13.13
N ALA A 308 32.61 1.22 -12.91
CA ALA A 308 33.87 1.90 -12.60
C ALA A 308 34.43 1.52 -11.21
N GLY A 309 33.56 1.35 -10.21
CA GLY A 309 33.95 0.90 -8.86
C GLY A 309 34.44 -0.55 -8.79
N ALA A 310 33.85 -1.45 -9.59
CA ALA A 310 34.30 -2.84 -9.69
C ALA A 310 35.65 -3.00 -10.42
N ALA A 311 36.02 -2.07 -11.31
CA ALA A 311 37.31 -2.06 -12.00
C ALA A 311 38.47 -1.56 -11.13
N GLY A 312 38.19 -0.72 -10.12
CA GLY A 312 39.21 -0.16 -9.20
C GLY A 312 39.75 -1.14 -8.16
N ILE A 313 38.99 -2.21 -7.84
CA ILE A 313 39.38 -3.19 -6.80
C ILE A 313 40.34 -4.28 -7.33
N ARG A 314 40.54 -4.39 -8.65
CA ARG A 314 41.45 -5.39 -9.26
C ARG A 314 42.88 -4.92 -9.51
N ARG A 315 43.30 -3.72 -9.07
CA ARG A 315 44.65 -3.18 -9.38
C ARG A 315 45.58 -2.89 -8.19
N THR A 316 45.29 -3.41 -7.00
CA THR A 316 46.21 -3.31 -5.85
C THR A 316 46.44 -4.67 -5.18
N ARG A 317 47.03 -5.59 -5.93
CA ARG A 317 47.84 -6.71 -5.40
C ARG A 317 48.94 -7.00 -6.43
N GLY A 318 49.99 -6.19 -6.35
CA GLY A 318 51.30 -6.40 -6.95
C GLY A 318 52.32 -6.08 -5.88
#